data_AF-A0A968XZT0-F1
#
_entry.id   AF-A0A968XZT0-F1
#
_cell.length_a   1.000
_cell.length_b   1.000
_cell.length_c   1.000
_cell.angle_alpha   90.00
_cell.angle_beta   90.00
_cell.angle_gamma   90.00
#
_symmetry.space_group_name_H-M   'P 1'
#
loop_
_entity.id
_entity.type
_entity.pdbx_description
1 polymer ?
#
loop_
_entity_poly.entity_id
_entity_poly.type
_entity_poly.pdbx_seq_one_letter_code
_entity_poly.pdbx_strand_id
1 'polypeptide(L)'
;MKTLSILAGWGLAASATILLASAAGANPQRFASFGDWCANKENLPAEAKHTVEVLLLKAKTQECDRAQITLTNLTELSLESNQIVNLEPLSGLTNLRLLNLNKIKSPISNR
;
A
#
# COMPACT_ATOMS: atom_id res chain seq x y z
N MET A 1 10.02 -30.58 -48.45
CA MET A 1 8.58 -30.75 -48.76
C MET A 1 7.86 -29.49 -48.36
N LYS A 2 7.26 -28.79 -49.33
CA LYS A 2 6.29 -27.72 -49.10
C LYS A 2 4.96 -28.37 -48.71
N THR A 3 4.25 -27.81 -47.73
CA THR A 3 2.90 -27.25 -47.94
C THR A 3 2.52 -26.31 -46.80
N LEU A 4 2.08 -25.13 -47.25
CA LEU A 4 1.42 -24.02 -46.57
C LEU A 4 -0.08 -24.35 -46.37
N SER A 5 -0.75 -23.74 -45.38
CA SER A 5 -2.19 -23.36 -45.40
C SER A 5 -2.55 -22.65 -44.08
N ILE A 6 -2.21 -21.37 -43.94
CA ILE A 6 -3.08 -20.19 -43.83
C ILE A 6 -4.61 -20.36 -43.60
N LEU A 7 -5.05 -19.58 -42.61
CA LEU A 7 -6.25 -18.73 -42.48
C LEU A 7 -7.63 -19.36 -42.22
N ALA A 8 -8.22 -18.90 -41.11
CA ALA A 8 -9.52 -18.24 -41.18
C ALA A 8 -9.57 -17.12 -40.14
N GLY A 9 -9.42 -15.88 -40.63
CA GLY A 9 -9.84 -14.70 -39.90
C GLY A 9 -11.33 -14.47 -40.08
N TRP A 10 -11.99 -14.06 -39.01
CA TRP A 10 -13.17 -13.19 -39.00
C TRP A 10 -12.82 -12.14 -37.92
N GLY A 11 -12.75 -10.84 -38.16
CA GLY A 11 -13.52 -10.04 -39.09
C GLY A 11 -14.26 -9.00 -38.27
N LEU A 12 -13.66 -7.80 -38.20
CA LEU A 12 -14.26 -6.47 -37.98
C LEU A 12 -14.79 -6.06 -36.59
N ALA A 13 -14.10 -5.04 -36.09
CA ALA A 13 -14.62 -3.74 -35.65
C ALA A 13 -15.44 -3.66 -34.35
N ALA A 14 -14.75 -3.23 -33.31
CA ALA A 14 -15.22 -2.06 -32.55
C ALA A 14 -14.01 -1.17 -32.25
N SER A 15 -13.88 -0.06 -32.98
CA SER A 15 -13.11 1.08 -32.51
C SER A 15 -13.84 1.66 -31.30
N ALA A 16 -13.54 1.13 -30.12
CA ALA A 16 -13.92 1.78 -28.88
C ALA A 16 -12.84 2.82 -28.57
N THR A 17 -13.07 4.06 -28.99
CA THR A 17 -12.36 5.21 -28.42
C THR A 17 -12.79 5.30 -26.96
N ILE A 18 -12.06 4.62 -26.06
CA ILE A 18 -12.29 4.77 -24.62
C ILE A 18 -11.72 6.13 -24.24
N LEU A 19 -12.58 7.15 -24.21
CA LEU A 19 -12.28 8.43 -23.59
C LEU A 19 -12.83 8.46 -22.17
N LEU A 20 -11.87 8.39 -21.24
CA LEU A 20 -11.80 8.96 -19.89
C LEU A 20 -12.74 8.42 -18.79
N ALA A 21 -12.11 7.72 -17.85
CA ALA A 21 -11.83 8.34 -16.57
C ALA A 21 -10.43 7.91 -16.12
N SER A 22 -9.49 8.86 -15.95
CA SER A 22 -8.38 8.60 -15.03
C SER A 22 -9.00 8.48 -13.66
N ALA A 23 -9.26 7.25 -13.20
CA ALA A 23 -9.53 6.99 -11.80
C ALA A 23 -8.23 7.22 -11.02
N ALA A 24 -7.84 8.49 -10.88
CA ALA A 24 -6.95 8.91 -9.83
C ALA A 24 -7.74 8.70 -8.52
N GLY A 25 -7.57 7.55 -7.88
CA GLY A 25 -8.06 7.35 -6.52
C GLY A 25 -8.49 5.95 -6.09
N ALA A 26 -8.51 4.93 -6.97
CA ALA A 26 -8.84 3.58 -6.54
C ALA A 26 -7.62 2.65 -6.66
N ASN A 27 -6.87 2.49 -5.58
CA ASN A 27 -5.92 1.40 -5.42
C ASN A 27 -6.73 0.09 -5.19
N PRO A 28 -6.68 -0.92 -6.08
CA PRO A 28 -7.44 -2.17 -5.92
C PRO A 28 -6.93 -3.05 -4.77
N GLN A 29 -5.81 -2.68 -4.14
CA GLN A 29 -5.20 -3.43 -3.04
C GLN A 29 -5.73 -2.91 -1.71
N ARG A 30 -6.90 -3.42 -1.30
CA ARG A 30 -7.49 -3.10 0.01
C ARG A 30 -6.85 -4.01 1.07
N PHE A 31 -5.71 -3.61 1.59
CA PHE A 31 -5.05 -4.31 2.70
C PHE A 31 -5.86 -4.12 3.99
N ALA A 32 -6.22 -5.22 4.67
CA ALA A 32 -7.11 -5.19 5.83
C ALA A 32 -6.35 -5.22 7.17
N SER A 33 -5.10 -5.69 7.14
CA SER A 33 -4.23 -5.81 8.30
C SER A 33 -2.83 -5.28 8.00
N PHE A 34 -2.06 -4.93 9.03
CA PHE A 34 -0.65 -4.58 8.88
C PHE A 34 0.17 -5.73 8.24
N GLY A 35 -0.20 -6.99 8.52
CA GLY A 35 0.39 -8.17 7.88
C GLY A 35 0.25 -8.13 6.35
N ASP A 36 -0.93 -7.78 5.85
CA ASP A 36 -1.18 -7.65 4.40
C ASP A 36 -0.33 -6.53 3.78
N TRP A 37 -0.26 -5.37 4.47
CA TRP A 37 0.59 -4.25 4.07
C TRP A 37 2.07 -4.65 4.01
N CYS A 38 2.56 -5.34 5.03
CA CYS A 38 3.95 -5.76 5.14
C CYS A 38 4.32 -6.82 4.09
N ALA A 39 3.45 -7.81 3.87
CA ALA A 39 3.68 -8.85 2.88
C ALA A 39 3.79 -8.29 1.45
N ASN A 40 3.15 -7.16 1.18
CA ASN A 40 3.15 -6.50 -0.14
C ASN A 40 4.09 -5.29 -0.22
N LYS A 41 4.97 -5.08 0.78
CA LYS A 41 5.79 -3.88 0.96
C LYS A 41 6.51 -3.38 -0.30
N GLU A 42 7.03 -4.28 -1.13
CA GLU A 42 7.79 -3.91 -2.34
C GLU A 42 6.91 -3.33 -3.47
N ASN A 43 5.61 -3.58 -3.43
CA ASN A 43 4.66 -3.09 -4.43
C ASN A 43 3.90 -1.83 -3.96
N LEU A 44 4.23 -1.32 -2.78
CA LEU A 44 3.56 -0.17 -2.19
C LEU A 44 4.08 1.16 -2.78
N PRO A 45 3.23 2.21 -2.84
CA PRO A 45 3.74 3.56 -3.05
C PRO A 45 4.72 3.94 -1.93
N ALA A 46 5.68 4.82 -2.25
CA ALA A 46 6.81 5.12 -1.38
C ALA A 46 6.38 5.56 0.03
N GLU A 47 5.29 6.33 0.15
CA GLU A 47 4.76 6.84 1.40
C GLU A 47 4.17 5.73 2.29
N ALA A 48 3.49 4.75 1.69
CA ALA A 48 2.98 3.60 2.40
C ALA A 48 4.10 2.65 2.79
N LYS A 49 5.06 2.41 1.87
CA LYS A 49 6.25 1.60 2.13
C LYS A 49 7.05 2.13 3.32
N HIS A 50 7.29 3.44 3.36
CA HIS A 50 7.99 4.10 4.47
C HIS A 50 7.28 3.87 5.81
N THR A 51 5.95 3.95 5.84
CA THR A 51 5.17 3.71 7.06
C THR A 51 5.26 2.26 7.52
N VAL A 52 5.21 1.30 6.59
CA VAL A 52 5.45 -0.12 6.90
C VAL A 52 6.83 -0.33 7.51
N GLU A 53 7.87 0.30 6.94
CA GLU A 53 9.24 0.21 7.46
C GLU A 53 9.37 0.78 8.87
N VAL A 54 8.76 1.94 9.13
CA VAL A 54 8.74 2.52 10.48
C VAL A 54 8.03 1.58 11.47
N LEU A 55 6.91 0.98 11.08
CA LEU A 55 6.17 0.04 11.94
C LEU A 55 6.97 -1.23 12.23
N LEU A 56 7.73 -1.75 11.26
CA LEU A 56 8.68 -2.85 11.47
C LEU A 56 9.78 -2.48 12.48
N LEU A 57 10.32 -1.26 12.40
CA LEU A 57 11.29 -0.76 13.38
C LEU A 57 10.68 -0.66 14.79
N LYS A 58 9.43 -0.21 14.91
CA LYS A 58 8.72 -0.13 16.21
C LYS A 58 8.45 -1.52 16.79
N ALA A 59 8.10 -2.49 15.94
CA ALA A 59 7.95 -3.89 16.33
C ALA A 59 9.29 -4.60 16.57
N LYS A 60 10.42 -3.98 16.22
CA LYS A 60 11.80 -4.51 16.35
C LYS A 60 11.97 -5.85 15.63
N THR A 61 11.34 -6.00 14.46
CA THR A 61 11.42 -7.22 13.65
C THR A 61 11.25 -6.89 12.17
N GLN A 62 11.74 -7.78 11.31
CA GLN A 62 11.50 -7.72 9.86
C GLN A 62 10.46 -8.76 9.40
N GLU A 63 10.03 -9.65 10.30
CA GLU A 63 9.04 -10.68 10.01
C GLU A 63 7.63 -10.10 10.14
N CYS A 64 6.86 -10.10 9.05
CA CYS A 64 5.54 -9.49 8.98
C CYS A 64 4.55 -10.07 10.01
N ASP A 65 4.54 -11.39 10.20
CA ASP A 65 3.63 -12.05 11.16
C ASP A 65 3.93 -11.67 12.61
N ARG A 66 5.22 -11.61 12.97
CA ARG A 66 5.64 -11.17 14.31
C ARG A 66 5.32 -9.71 14.54
N ALA A 67 5.54 -8.86 13.54
CA ALA A 67 5.19 -7.45 13.62
C ALA A 67 3.69 -7.25 13.73
N GLN A 68 2.88 -7.97 12.95
CA GLN A 68 1.42 -7.97 13.05
C GLN A 68 0.95 -8.29 14.47
N ILE A 69 1.41 -9.40 15.06
CA ILE A 69 1.05 -9.79 16.45
C ILE A 69 1.51 -8.74 17.46
N THR A 70 2.71 -8.19 17.29
CA THR A 70 3.25 -7.18 18.21
C THR A 70 2.43 -5.90 18.17
N LEU A 71 2.18 -5.37 16.97
CA LEU A 71 1.54 -4.07 16.76
C LEU A 71 0.04 -4.11 17.09
N THR A 72 -0.68 -5.20 16.78
CA THR A 72 -2.12 -5.29 17.09
C THR A 72 -2.41 -5.39 18.59
N ASN A 73 -1.43 -5.76 19.41
CA ASN A 73 -1.55 -5.81 20.86
C ASN A 73 -1.20 -4.47 21.54
N LEU A 74 -0.71 -3.47 20.80
CA LEU A 74 -0.39 -2.17 21.38
C LEU A 74 -1.65 -1.37 21.68
N THR A 75 -1.70 -0.80 22.89
CA THR A 75 -2.67 0.22 23.27
C THR A 75 -2.17 1.63 23.01
N GLU A 76 -0.85 1.80 22.91
CA GLU A 76 -0.19 3.08 22.65
C GLU A 76 0.95 2.91 21.64
N LEU A 77 1.05 3.82 20.67
CA LEU A 77 2.07 3.81 19.63
C LEU A 77 2.57 5.23 19.39
N SER A 78 3.88 5.43 19.58
CA SER A 78 4.54 6.69 19.24
C SER A 78 5.34 6.55 17.94
N LEU A 79 4.95 7.34 16.94
CA LEU A 79 5.60 7.45 15.64
C LEU A 79 6.24 8.84 15.44
N GLU A 80 6.51 9.55 16.52
CA GLU A 80 7.08 10.90 16.51
C GLU A 80 8.36 11.00 15.63
N SER A 81 8.46 12.09 14.88
CA SER A 81 9.62 12.43 14.02
C SER A 81 9.98 11.41 12.92
N ASN A 82 9.06 10.52 12.54
CA ASN A 82 9.30 9.53 11.48
C ASN A 82 8.89 10.00 10.08
N GLN A 83 8.51 11.26 9.88
CA GLN A 83 8.13 11.81 8.56
C GLN A 83 7.03 11.00 7.84
N ILE A 84 6.12 10.38 8.60
CA ILE A 84 5.03 9.58 8.04
C ILE A 84 3.99 10.50 7.39
N VAL A 85 3.58 10.13 6.18
CA VAL A 85 2.56 10.84 5.39
C VAL A 85 1.33 9.96 5.15
N ASN A 86 1.51 8.68 4.82
CA ASN A 86 0.41 7.73 4.62
C ASN A 86 0.19 6.90 5.89
N LEU A 87 -0.98 7.03 6.53
CA LEU A 87 -1.34 6.28 7.73
C LEU A 87 -2.13 5.00 7.46
N GLU A 88 -2.48 4.69 6.21
CA GLU A 88 -3.25 3.49 5.85
C GLU A 88 -2.62 2.18 6.38
N PRO A 89 -1.28 2.01 6.45
CA PRO A 89 -0.68 0.81 7.03
C PRO A 89 -0.97 0.57 8.53
N LEU A 90 -1.53 1.56 9.24
CA LEU A 90 -2.01 1.40 10.61
C LEU A 90 -3.42 0.77 10.66
N SER A 91 -4.08 0.57 9.51
CA SER A 91 -5.38 -0.08 9.43
C SER A 91 -5.33 -1.47 10.07
N GLY A 92 -6.28 -1.75 10.96
CA GLY A 92 -6.34 -3.05 11.65
C GLY A 92 -5.57 -3.13 12.97
N LEU A 93 -4.87 -2.07 13.40
CA LEU A 93 -4.33 -1.95 14.77
C LEU A 93 -5.46 -1.58 15.77
N THR A 94 -6.46 -2.44 15.89
CA THR A 94 -7.76 -2.13 16.54
C THR A 94 -7.69 -1.90 18.04
N ASN A 95 -6.64 -2.36 18.73
CA ASN A 95 -6.46 -2.13 20.17
C ASN A 95 -5.81 -0.78 20.49
N LEU A 96 -5.36 -0.03 19.48
CA LEU A 96 -4.65 1.22 19.67
C LEU A 96 -5.60 2.32 20.18
N ARG A 97 -5.28 2.87 21.36
CA ARG A 97 -6.05 3.95 22.02
C ARG A 97 -5.34 5.29 21.96
N LEU A 98 -4.01 5.28 21.92
CA LEU A 98 -3.19 6.49 21.82
C LEU A 98 -2.20 6.38 20.67
N LEU A 99 -2.25 7.34 19.76
CA LEU A 99 -1.31 7.46 18.64
C LEU A 99 -0.63 8.83 18.69
N ASN A 100 0.69 8.85 18.91
CA ASN A 100 1.47 10.09 18.86
C ASN A 100 2.16 10.23 17.49
N LEU A 101 1.76 11.27 16.75
CA LEU A 101 2.27 11.66 15.43
C LEU A 101 2.99 13.02 15.44
N ASN A 102 3.46 13.50 16.60
CA ASN A 102 4.12 14.81 16.64
C ASN A 102 5.30 14.85 15.64
N LYS A 103 5.40 15.97 14.91
CA LYS A 103 6.32 16.15 13.77
C LYS A 103 6.12 15.17 12.60
N ILE A 104 4.87 15.00 12.13
CA ILE A 104 4.64 14.57 10.75
C ILE A 104 5.06 15.68 9.77
N LYS A 105 5.53 15.30 8.58
CA LYS A 105 5.84 16.26 7.53
C LYS A 105 4.53 16.86 7.03
N SER A 106 4.29 18.13 7.31
CA SER A 106 3.15 18.85 6.73
C SER A 106 3.34 18.92 5.21
N PRO A 107 2.33 18.57 4.38
CA PRO A 107 2.40 18.72 2.92
C PRO A 107 2.63 20.17 2.47
N ILE A 108 2.46 21.14 3.37
CA ILE A 108 2.30 22.56 3.04
C ILE A 108 3.51 23.42 3.49
N SER A 109 4.52 22.86 4.16
CA SER A 109 5.61 23.64 4.76
C SER A 109 6.87 23.74 3.90
N ASN A 110 6.72 23.81 2.57
CA ASN A 110 7.80 24.16 1.65
C ASN A 110 7.25 25.17 0.61
N ARG A 111 7.09 26.43 1.00
CA ARG A 111 7.07 27.57 0.07
C ARG A 111 8.28 28.45 0.39
#